data_AF-A0A2E1ZDV4-F1
#
_entry.id   AF-A0A2E1ZDV4-F1
#
_cell.length_a   1.000
_cell.length_b   1.000
_cell.length_c   1.000
_cell.angle_alpha   90.00
_cell.angle_beta   90.00
_cell.angle_gamma   90.00
#
_symmetry.space_group_name_H-M   'P 1'
#
loop_
_entity.id
_entity.type
_entity.pdbx_description
1 polymer ?
#
loop_
_entity_poly.entity_id
_entity_poly.type
_entity_poly.pdbx_seq_one_letter_code
_entity_poly.pdbx_strand_id
1 'polypeptide(L)'
;MLKYKISYKDTHCFSKFIIDYLNKDEKLKSFVNHFPELENFGRQIVEKRSHEIDRGVLVEVLEKQNQSFNLSDLSQENIDLLKLDTTFSVTTGHQLCLFTGPLYFIYKIISTINLCDQLKVRYPSNNFIPVFWMATEDHDFEEINHIHLFGNKIEWNNKQHGAVGEINLDDLDSLISELKIVLGAHKNIDKLILLFEQTYLNHNNLADATRYLVNELFGEYGLVIIDGNDRDLKRQFIPQISKDILERGFAPIIQQCSDRLSKDYKVQAFVRNINFFRLSDNKRELITGGVAEKEIRENPERFSPNVLLRPLYQEVILPNIAYIGGESEIAYWMQLKTVFEQERTPFPLLVLRNSALLIDKSKQYKFEKLGFKLEDLFLSEAKLSKRYVLAHSNQKISLEDDKKKLALLYEDLASKISESSLQNSTKAQLQKQFSFLDKLQEKLIRAEKKKSENAINQITKIKKHLFPNNYLQERYDNYISYYLDDGDNFIKTLKNNLDPLCPNFVILTL
;
A
#
# COMPACT_ATOMS: atom_id res chain seq x y z
N MET A 1 12.67 17.64 -13.26
CA MET A 1 12.14 16.28 -13.06
C MET A 1 10.76 16.23 -13.68
N LEU A 2 10.47 15.24 -14.53
CA LEU A 2 9.17 15.15 -15.21
C LEU A 2 8.24 14.28 -14.36
N LYS A 3 7.09 14.85 -13.98
CA LYS A 3 6.04 14.16 -13.25
C LYS A 3 4.87 13.93 -14.20
N TYR A 4 4.52 12.66 -14.39
CA TYR A 4 3.31 12.28 -15.12
C TYR A 4 2.27 11.75 -14.15
N LYS A 5 1.00 12.13 -14.34
CA LYS A 5 -0.12 11.64 -13.54
C LYS A 5 -1.07 10.86 -14.45
N ILE A 6 -1.47 9.69 -14.00
CA ILE A 6 -2.50 8.87 -14.64
C ILE A 6 -3.55 8.51 -13.58
N SER A 7 -4.82 8.51 -13.95
CA SER A 7 -5.86 8.11 -13.00
C SER A 7 -5.65 6.66 -12.60
N TYR A 8 -5.96 6.31 -11.35
CA TYR A 8 -5.86 4.92 -10.89
C TYR A 8 -6.67 3.96 -11.76
N LYS A 9 -7.81 4.41 -12.29
CA LYS A 9 -8.69 3.63 -13.18
C LYS A 9 -8.00 3.25 -14.48
N ASP A 10 -7.25 4.18 -15.07
CA ASP A 10 -6.59 4.00 -16.37
C ASP A 10 -5.32 3.14 -16.27
N THR A 11 -4.77 2.96 -15.06
CA THR A 11 -3.69 1.99 -14.85
C THR A 11 -4.16 0.54 -14.95
N HIS A 12 -5.45 0.27 -14.71
CA HIS A 12 -6.02 -1.08 -14.59
C HIS A 12 -5.34 -1.99 -13.55
N CYS A 13 -4.57 -1.41 -12.62
CA CYS A 13 -3.86 -2.17 -11.58
C CYS A 13 -4.60 -2.22 -10.24
N PHE A 14 -5.68 -1.46 -10.09
CA PHE A 14 -6.38 -1.27 -8.82
C PHE A 14 -7.75 -1.97 -8.85
N SER A 15 -8.16 -2.45 -7.69
CA SER A 15 -9.44 -3.14 -7.53
C SER A 15 -10.63 -2.22 -7.81
N LYS A 16 -11.75 -2.79 -8.29
CA LYS A 16 -13.01 -2.05 -8.47
C LYS A 16 -13.43 -1.31 -7.20
N PHE A 17 -13.27 -1.95 -6.04
CA PHE A 17 -13.56 -1.36 -4.73
C PHE A 17 -12.86 -0.02 -4.52
N ILE A 18 -11.55 0.04 -4.79
CA ILE A 18 -10.79 1.29 -4.63
C ILE A 18 -11.15 2.32 -5.68
N ILE A 19 -11.44 1.91 -6.91
CA ILE A 19 -11.91 2.85 -7.94
C ILE A 19 -13.26 3.47 -7.53
N ASP A 20 -14.20 2.66 -7.04
CA ASP A 20 -15.50 3.14 -6.55
C ASP A 20 -15.33 4.04 -5.32
N TYR A 21 -14.41 3.71 -4.41
CA TYR A 21 -14.07 4.52 -3.24
C TYR A 21 -13.53 5.90 -3.61
N LEU A 22 -12.55 5.96 -4.52
CA LEU A 22 -11.97 7.22 -4.99
C LEU A 22 -12.99 8.09 -5.74
N ASN A 23 -13.96 7.46 -6.40
CA ASN A 23 -15.09 8.13 -7.05
C ASN A 23 -16.23 8.48 -6.08
N LYS A 24 -16.10 8.14 -4.79
CA LYS A 24 -17.10 8.38 -3.75
C LYS A 24 -18.46 7.78 -4.08
N ASP A 25 -18.47 6.54 -4.56
CA ASP A 25 -19.69 5.83 -4.91
C ASP A 25 -20.64 5.79 -3.70
N GLU A 26 -21.93 6.10 -3.93
CA GLU A 26 -22.96 6.17 -2.87
C GLU A 26 -23.09 4.85 -2.11
N LYS A 27 -22.76 3.71 -2.71
CA LYS A 27 -22.75 2.40 -2.04
C LYS A 27 -21.77 2.31 -0.89
N LEU A 28 -20.67 3.07 -0.94
CA LEU A 28 -19.61 3.05 0.08
C LEU A 28 -19.84 4.07 1.20
N LYS A 29 -20.77 5.00 1.01
CA LYS A 29 -21.05 6.09 1.95
C LYS A 29 -21.44 5.61 3.34
N SER A 30 -22.13 4.48 3.46
CA SER A 30 -22.50 3.89 4.76
C SER A 30 -21.35 3.20 5.49
N PHE A 31 -20.17 3.07 4.87
CA PHE A 31 -19.00 2.39 5.42
C PHE A 31 -17.88 3.35 5.84
N VAL A 32 -18.09 4.66 5.70
CA VAL A 32 -17.17 5.72 6.14
C VAL A 32 -17.96 6.82 6.84
N ASN A 33 -17.29 7.68 7.61
CA ASN A 33 -17.91 8.92 8.11
C ASN A 33 -17.87 10.00 7.02
N HIS A 34 -16.65 10.30 6.54
CA HIS A 34 -16.40 11.30 5.50
C HIS A 34 -15.39 10.77 4.49
N PHE A 35 -15.49 11.24 3.24
CA PHE A 35 -14.45 11.02 2.22
C PHE A 35 -13.29 12.00 2.40
N PRO A 36 -12.05 11.61 2.02
CA PRO A 36 -10.82 12.38 2.26
C PRO A 36 -10.71 13.60 1.35
N GLU A 37 -11.57 14.58 1.60
CA GLU A 37 -11.50 15.91 0.99
C GLU A 37 -11.01 16.90 2.03
N LEU A 38 -10.22 17.87 1.58
CA LEU A 38 -9.54 18.82 2.46
C LEU A 38 -10.53 19.55 3.40
N GLU A 39 -11.74 19.83 2.93
CA GLU A 39 -12.84 20.46 3.68
C GLU A 39 -13.41 19.55 4.78
N ASN A 40 -13.47 18.23 4.54
CA ASN A 40 -14.07 17.28 5.48
C ASN A 40 -13.21 17.09 6.74
N PHE A 41 -11.90 17.36 6.66
CA PHE A 41 -11.02 17.35 7.84
C PHE A 41 -11.45 18.36 8.91
N GLY A 42 -12.09 19.49 8.53
CA GLY A 42 -12.63 20.43 9.50
C GLY A 42 -13.70 19.79 10.40
N ARG A 43 -14.57 18.95 9.82
CA ARG A 43 -15.58 18.19 10.60
C ARG A 43 -14.91 17.11 11.45
N GLN A 44 -13.94 16.40 10.88
CA GLN A 44 -13.21 15.37 11.61
C GLN A 44 -12.46 15.92 12.83
N ILE A 45 -11.85 17.10 12.73
CA ILE A 45 -11.19 17.77 13.84
C ILE A 45 -12.17 17.99 14.99
N VAL A 46 -13.40 18.43 14.69
CA VAL A 46 -14.45 18.63 15.70
C VAL A 46 -14.89 17.30 16.31
N GLU A 47 -15.16 16.29 15.48
CA GLU A 47 -15.54 14.95 15.94
C GLU A 47 -14.46 14.35 16.84
N LYS A 48 -13.19 14.39 16.41
CA LYS A 48 -12.08 13.79 17.15
C LYS A 48 -11.76 14.55 18.43
N ARG A 49 -11.89 15.88 18.45
CA ARG A 49 -11.72 16.69 19.69
C ARG A 49 -12.71 16.31 20.79
N SER A 50 -13.90 15.84 20.42
CA SER A 50 -14.91 15.40 21.39
C SER A 50 -14.63 14.01 21.99
N HIS A 51 -13.63 13.28 21.47
CA HIS A 51 -13.24 11.97 21.98
C HIS A 51 -12.16 12.12 23.05
N GLU A 52 -12.42 11.57 24.23
CA GLU A 52 -11.46 11.58 25.34
C GLU A 52 -10.31 10.63 25.05
N ILE A 53 -9.08 11.14 25.15
CA ILE A 53 -7.83 10.39 24.94
C ILE A 53 -6.88 10.77 26.06
N ASP A 54 -6.26 9.77 26.67
CA ASP A 54 -5.21 9.98 27.66
C ASP A 54 -3.89 10.39 26.97
N ARG A 55 -3.82 11.67 26.60
CA ARG A 55 -2.64 12.27 25.95
C ARG A 55 -1.40 12.21 26.85
N GLY A 56 -1.58 12.19 28.17
CA GLY A 56 -0.49 12.09 29.14
C GLY A 56 0.21 10.75 29.02
N VAL A 57 -0.56 9.66 29.11
CA VAL A 57 -0.02 8.29 28.93
C VAL A 57 0.59 8.10 27.54
N LEU A 58 -0.05 8.61 26.49
CA LEU A 58 0.51 8.55 25.13
C LEU A 58 1.92 9.16 25.06
N VAL A 59 2.08 10.38 25.59
CA VAL A 59 3.35 11.10 25.51
C VAL A 59 4.40 10.48 26.42
N GLU A 60 4.04 10.04 27.63
CA GLU A 60 4.96 9.34 28.54
C GLU A 60 5.51 8.05 27.90
N VAL A 61 4.66 7.26 27.25
CA VAL A 61 5.09 6.05 26.53
C VAL A 61 5.99 6.40 25.35
N LEU A 62 5.67 7.44 24.58
CA LEU A 62 6.54 7.88 23.47
C LEU A 62 7.90 8.37 23.96
N GLU A 63 7.96 9.15 25.05
CA GLU A 63 9.21 9.59 25.67
C GLU A 63 10.05 8.38 26.13
N LYS A 64 9.41 7.40 26.78
CA LYS A 64 10.06 6.15 27.21
C LYS A 64 10.57 5.31 26.04
N GLN A 65 9.77 5.13 24.99
CA GLN A 65 10.15 4.36 23.80
C GLN A 65 11.32 4.99 23.03
N ASN A 66 11.53 6.29 23.18
CA ASN A 66 12.60 7.02 22.48
C ASN A 66 13.79 7.37 23.39
N GLN A 67 13.82 6.93 24.66
CA GLN A 67 14.87 7.31 25.62
C GLN A 67 16.29 6.94 25.17
N SER A 68 16.44 5.86 24.39
CA SER A 68 17.72 5.39 23.84
C SER A 68 18.00 5.85 22.40
N PHE A 69 17.18 6.74 21.84
CA PHE A 69 17.27 7.16 20.45
C PHE A 69 17.51 8.67 20.37
N ASN A 70 18.34 9.08 19.42
CA ASN A 70 18.55 10.50 19.12
C ASN A 70 17.44 10.96 18.15
N LEU A 71 16.41 11.61 18.69
CA LEU A 71 15.36 12.20 17.86
C LEU A 71 15.84 13.52 17.25
N SER A 72 15.24 13.89 16.11
CA SER A 72 15.33 15.26 15.62
C SER A 72 14.58 16.21 16.56
N ASP A 73 14.98 17.49 16.58
CA ASP A 73 14.27 18.53 17.33
C ASP A 73 12.77 18.57 16.96
N LEU A 74 12.46 18.39 15.68
CA LEU A 74 11.08 18.43 15.17
C LEU A 74 10.26 17.20 15.61
N SER A 75 10.85 16.00 15.64
CA SER A 75 10.17 14.81 16.15
C SER A 75 9.92 14.93 17.65
N GLN A 76 10.88 15.46 18.41
CA GLN A 76 10.71 15.71 19.84
C GLN A 76 9.63 16.77 20.11
N GLU A 77 9.66 17.90 19.39
CA GLU A 77 8.62 18.93 19.47
C GLU A 77 7.24 18.34 19.16
N ASN A 78 7.13 17.49 18.13
CA ASN A 78 5.89 16.85 17.77
C ASN A 78 5.35 15.90 18.85
N ILE A 79 6.24 15.18 19.55
CA ILE A 79 5.86 14.38 20.73
C ILE A 79 5.28 15.29 21.82
N ASP A 80 5.94 16.40 22.13
CA ASP A 80 5.47 17.34 23.16
C ASP A 80 4.13 17.98 22.79
N LEU A 81 3.93 18.33 21.52
CA LEU A 81 2.67 18.91 21.03
C LEU A 81 1.48 17.96 21.18
N LEU A 82 1.67 16.64 21.24
CA LEU A 82 0.57 15.68 21.43
C LEU A 82 -0.14 15.86 22.77
N LYS A 83 0.48 16.53 23.75
CA LYS A 83 -0.15 16.92 25.03
C LYS A 83 -1.30 17.94 24.84
N LEU A 84 -1.34 18.68 23.73
CA LEU A 84 -2.33 19.74 23.49
C LEU A 84 -3.61 19.23 22.82
N ASP A 85 -4.77 19.73 23.26
CA ASP A 85 -6.09 19.40 22.66
C ASP A 85 -6.30 19.92 21.23
N THR A 86 -5.44 20.85 20.79
CA THR A 86 -5.39 21.36 19.41
C THR A 86 -4.51 20.53 18.49
N THR A 87 -3.91 19.44 19.00
CA THR A 87 -3.01 18.57 18.23
C THR A 87 -3.70 17.26 17.86
N PHE A 88 -3.61 16.91 16.59
CA PHE A 88 -4.17 15.70 15.99
C PHE A 88 -3.06 14.92 15.27
N SER A 89 -3.25 13.62 15.10
CA SER A 89 -2.34 12.80 14.30
C SER A 89 -2.94 12.40 12.95
N VAL A 90 -2.04 12.15 12.00
CA VAL A 90 -2.33 11.38 10.79
C VAL A 90 -1.44 10.15 10.87
N THR A 91 -2.04 8.97 10.77
CA THR A 91 -1.34 7.71 11.05
C THR A 91 -1.23 6.86 9.80
N THR A 92 -0.07 6.24 9.60
CA THR A 92 0.08 5.06 8.75
C THR A 92 0.74 3.95 9.53
N GLY A 93 0.64 2.71 9.07
CA GLY A 93 1.28 1.58 9.71
C GLY A 93 1.89 0.61 8.71
N HIS A 94 2.88 -0.12 9.19
CA HIS A 94 3.48 -1.22 8.46
C HIS A 94 4.13 -2.24 9.42
N GLN A 95 4.29 -3.47 8.94
CA GLN A 95 5.20 -4.44 9.53
C GLN A 95 6.66 -4.00 9.40
N LEU A 96 7.51 -4.60 10.21
CA LEU A 96 8.91 -4.26 10.42
C LEU A 96 9.80 -4.89 9.32
N CYS A 97 9.60 -4.45 8.08
CA CYS A 97 10.30 -5.03 6.94
C CYS A 97 11.81 -4.79 6.99
N LEU A 98 12.56 -5.84 6.71
CA LEU A 98 14.01 -5.79 6.54
C LEU A 98 14.38 -4.74 5.47
N PHE A 99 15.35 -3.87 5.79
CA PHE A 99 15.82 -2.79 4.92
C PHE A 99 14.70 -1.92 4.33
N THR A 100 13.62 -1.67 5.09
CA THR A 100 12.37 -0.99 4.67
C THR A 100 11.46 -1.78 3.74
N GLY A 101 11.81 -3.00 3.32
CA GLY A 101 10.96 -3.83 2.47
C GLY A 101 10.61 -3.18 1.12
N PRO A 102 9.36 -3.32 0.65
CA PRO A 102 8.94 -2.75 -0.63
C PRO A 102 8.84 -1.23 -0.57
N LEU A 103 9.10 -0.55 -1.70
CA LEU A 103 9.03 0.91 -1.85
C LEU A 103 7.77 1.56 -1.25
N TYR A 104 6.62 0.89 -1.29
CA TYR A 104 5.39 1.47 -0.75
C TYR A 104 5.43 1.71 0.78
N PHE A 105 6.35 1.08 1.51
CA PHE A 105 6.66 1.41 2.90
C PHE A 105 7.02 2.90 3.03
N ILE A 106 7.95 3.36 2.19
CA ILE A 106 8.38 4.76 2.10
C ILE A 106 7.21 5.64 1.64
N TYR A 107 6.44 5.20 0.65
CA TYR A 107 5.34 6.01 0.09
C TYR A 107 4.22 6.28 1.10
N LYS A 108 3.92 5.31 1.98
CA LYS A 108 2.97 5.49 3.09
C LYS A 108 3.42 6.60 4.04
N ILE A 109 4.68 6.56 4.47
CA ILE A 109 5.23 7.53 5.41
C ILE A 109 5.22 8.93 4.78
N ILE A 110 5.69 9.05 3.54
CA ILE A 110 5.69 10.32 2.80
C ILE A 110 4.27 10.86 2.60
N SER A 111 3.30 10.01 2.25
CA SER A 111 1.89 10.40 2.14
C SER A 111 1.34 10.94 3.46
N THR A 112 1.78 10.38 4.59
CA THR A 112 1.38 10.82 5.94
C THR A 112 1.95 12.19 6.27
N ILE A 113 3.26 12.38 6.05
CA ILE A 113 3.95 13.66 6.24
C ILE A 113 3.31 14.75 5.36
N ASN A 114 3.12 14.48 4.08
CA ASN A 114 2.55 15.46 3.15
C ASN A 114 1.10 15.82 3.48
N LEU A 115 0.31 14.88 4.02
CA LEU A 115 -1.03 15.21 4.49
C LEU A 115 -0.98 16.15 5.69
N CYS A 116 -0.10 15.91 6.67
CA CYS A 116 0.09 16.82 7.81
C CYS A 116 0.47 18.24 7.36
N ASP A 117 1.38 18.37 6.40
CA ASP A 117 1.79 19.66 5.83
C ASP A 117 0.59 20.40 5.20
N GLN A 118 -0.20 19.70 4.37
CA GLN A 118 -1.40 20.27 3.74
C GLN A 118 -2.44 20.71 4.77
N LEU A 119 -2.66 19.90 5.80
CA LEU A 119 -3.59 20.20 6.88
C LEU A 119 -3.13 21.38 7.73
N LYS A 120 -1.82 21.49 8.03
CA LYS A 120 -1.26 22.61 8.78
C LYS A 120 -1.45 23.94 8.04
N VAL A 121 -1.28 23.94 6.71
CA VAL A 121 -1.59 25.11 5.87
C VAL A 121 -3.07 25.46 5.92
N ARG A 122 -3.95 24.45 5.82
CA ARG A 122 -5.41 24.66 5.74
C ARG A 122 -6.05 25.06 7.08
N TYR A 123 -5.50 24.57 8.19
CA TYR A 123 -6.03 24.70 9.55
C TYR A 123 -4.92 25.12 10.53
N PRO A 124 -4.35 26.34 10.40
CA PRO A 124 -3.13 26.75 11.10
C PRO A 124 -3.24 26.80 12.63
N SER A 125 -4.47 26.92 13.16
CA SER A 125 -4.76 26.92 14.61
C SER A 125 -4.60 25.55 15.27
N ASN A 126 -4.46 24.48 14.49
CA ASN A 126 -4.25 23.12 14.99
C ASN A 126 -2.86 22.62 14.59
N ASN A 127 -2.40 21.56 15.23
CA ASN A 127 -1.17 20.84 14.88
C ASN A 127 -1.52 19.46 14.34
N PHE A 128 -0.72 18.99 13.38
CA PHE A 128 -0.93 17.71 12.70
C PHE A 128 0.37 16.93 12.71
N ILE A 129 0.37 15.81 13.43
CA ILE A 129 1.58 15.03 13.70
C ILE A 129 1.57 13.78 12.83
N PRO A 130 2.56 13.57 11.94
CA PRO A 130 2.67 12.34 11.20
C PRO A 130 3.12 11.22 12.15
N VAL A 131 2.34 10.15 12.22
CA VAL A 131 2.60 9.00 13.09
C VAL A 131 2.82 7.74 12.25
N PHE A 132 3.92 7.04 12.52
CA PHE A 132 4.18 5.70 12.00
C PHE A 132 3.93 4.65 13.09
N TRP A 133 2.92 3.80 12.87
CA TRP A 133 2.59 2.68 13.72
C TRP A 133 3.40 1.43 13.33
N MET A 134 4.22 0.94 14.24
CA MET A 134 4.94 -0.31 14.05
C MET A 134 4.05 -1.50 14.37
N ALA A 135 3.86 -2.42 13.42
CA ALA A 135 3.12 -3.67 13.64
C ALA A 135 4.02 -4.75 14.29
N THR A 136 4.57 -4.43 15.46
CA THR A 136 5.50 -5.27 16.25
C THR A 136 4.87 -6.57 16.72
N GLU A 137 3.57 -6.54 17.01
CA GLU A 137 2.80 -7.70 17.50
C GLU A 137 2.42 -8.69 16.39
N ASP A 138 2.76 -8.44 15.12
CA ASP A 138 2.53 -9.43 14.07
C ASP A 138 3.48 -10.62 14.21
N HIS A 139 3.24 -11.69 13.46
CA HIS A 139 3.99 -12.95 13.54
C HIS A 139 4.39 -13.48 12.16
N ASP A 140 4.01 -12.78 11.08
CA ASP A 140 4.34 -13.15 9.71
C ASP A 140 5.78 -12.72 9.36
N PHE A 141 6.74 -13.50 9.84
CA PHE A 141 8.16 -13.23 9.60
C PHE A 141 8.53 -13.38 8.10
N GLU A 142 7.89 -14.31 7.39
CA GLU A 142 8.16 -14.57 5.97
C GLU A 142 7.82 -13.37 5.08
N GLU A 143 6.83 -12.55 5.47
CA GLU A 143 6.49 -11.31 4.77
C GLU A 143 7.57 -10.22 4.90
N ILE A 144 8.32 -10.20 6.01
CA ILE A 144 9.24 -9.11 6.36
C ILE A 144 10.72 -9.46 6.21
N ASN A 145 11.07 -10.73 6.09
CA ASN A 145 12.45 -11.20 6.16
C ASN A 145 13.30 -10.98 4.89
N HIS A 146 12.76 -10.33 3.85
CA HIS A 146 13.46 -10.27 2.57
C HIS A 146 13.21 -8.96 1.81
N ILE A 147 14.12 -8.70 0.87
CA ILE A 147 13.99 -7.65 -0.14
C ILE A 147 14.32 -8.18 -1.52
N HIS A 148 13.89 -7.46 -2.56
CA HIS A 148 14.30 -7.73 -3.92
C HIS A 148 15.18 -6.60 -4.44
N LEU A 149 16.41 -6.94 -4.82
CA LEU A 149 17.37 -6.02 -5.43
C LEU A 149 17.85 -6.57 -6.77
N PHE A 150 17.76 -5.73 -7.80
CA PHE A 150 18.18 -6.07 -9.16
C PHE A 150 17.59 -7.39 -9.71
N GLY A 151 16.39 -7.76 -9.24
CA GLY A 151 15.69 -9.00 -9.60
C GLY A 151 16.08 -10.23 -8.78
N ASN A 152 16.98 -10.10 -7.80
CA ASN A 152 17.37 -11.17 -6.87
C ASN A 152 16.73 -10.94 -5.49
N LYS A 153 16.37 -12.04 -4.80
CA LYS A 153 15.87 -12.00 -3.42
C LYS A 153 17.06 -12.07 -2.46
N ILE A 154 17.14 -11.14 -1.52
CA ILE A 154 18.04 -11.17 -0.36
C ILE A 154 17.17 -11.47 0.86
N GLU A 155 17.50 -12.51 1.60
CA GLU A 155 16.62 -13.07 2.63
C GLU A 155 17.36 -13.34 3.94
N TRP A 156 16.79 -12.85 5.03
CA TRP A 156 17.21 -13.15 6.39
C TRP A 156 16.56 -14.45 6.86
N ASN A 157 17.40 -15.46 7.05
CA ASN A 157 16.96 -16.76 7.54
C ASN A 157 17.02 -16.80 9.07
N ASN A 158 15.90 -16.53 9.73
CA ASN A 158 15.76 -16.67 11.19
C ASN A 158 14.70 -17.73 11.51
N LYS A 159 14.91 -18.51 12.59
CA LYS A 159 14.00 -19.56 13.06
C LYS A 159 13.19 -19.14 14.29
N GLN A 160 13.31 -17.89 14.73
CA GLN A 160 12.55 -17.37 15.86
C GLN A 160 11.05 -17.29 15.53
N HIS A 161 10.25 -17.37 16.59
CA HIS A 161 8.80 -17.36 16.53
C HIS A 161 8.26 -16.33 17.52
N GLY A 162 7.00 -15.93 17.34
CA GLY A 162 6.33 -14.98 18.21
C GLY A 162 6.10 -13.64 17.53
N ALA A 163 6.05 -12.58 18.33
CA ALA A 163 5.90 -11.23 17.85
C ALA A 163 7.17 -10.78 17.10
N VAL A 164 7.02 -10.28 15.88
CA VAL A 164 8.15 -9.89 15.02
C VAL A 164 9.02 -8.81 15.65
N GLY A 165 8.43 -7.94 16.48
CA GLY A 165 9.18 -6.90 17.19
C GLY A 165 10.21 -7.43 18.19
N GLU A 166 9.99 -8.61 18.76
CA GLU A 166 10.86 -9.23 19.78
C GLU A 166 11.98 -10.08 19.16
N ILE A 167 11.95 -10.31 17.85
CA ILE A 167 12.97 -11.12 17.15
C ILE A 167 14.34 -10.46 17.32
N ASN A 168 15.31 -11.24 17.78
CA ASN A 168 16.69 -10.79 17.90
C ASN A 168 17.36 -10.63 16.52
N LEU A 169 18.45 -9.88 16.46
CA LEU A 169 19.08 -9.47 15.21
C LEU A 169 20.27 -10.35 14.80
N ASP A 170 20.33 -11.58 15.33
CA ASP A 170 21.39 -12.53 15.00
C ASP A 170 21.46 -12.76 13.47
N ASP A 171 22.68 -13.01 12.98
CA ASP A 171 23.01 -13.25 11.57
C ASP A 171 22.85 -12.06 10.59
N LEU A 172 22.38 -10.89 11.04
CA LEU A 172 22.25 -9.72 10.16
C LEU A 172 23.59 -9.10 9.74
N ASP A 173 24.68 -9.30 10.49
CA ASP A 173 26.05 -8.98 10.03
C ASP A 173 26.34 -9.68 8.69
N SER A 174 26.13 -10.99 8.65
CA SER A 174 26.41 -11.80 7.45
C SER A 174 25.58 -11.32 6.27
N LEU A 175 24.32 -10.94 6.51
CA LEU A 175 23.42 -10.42 5.50
C LEU A 175 23.83 -9.04 4.98
N ILE A 176 24.29 -8.15 5.87
CA ILE A 176 24.86 -6.84 5.48
C ILE A 176 26.13 -7.06 4.66
N SER A 177 26.96 -8.04 5.02
CA SER A 177 28.15 -8.42 4.26
C SER A 177 27.82 -8.95 2.86
N GLU A 178 26.77 -9.78 2.73
CA GLU A 178 26.24 -10.20 1.44
C GLU A 178 25.72 -9.00 0.62
N LEU A 179 24.95 -8.12 1.27
CA LEU A 179 24.41 -6.92 0.65
C LEU A 179 25.54 -6.04 0.08
N LYS A 180 26.62 -5.79 0.82
CA LYS A 180 27.80 -5.05 0.32
C LYS A 180 28.34 -5.62 -0.99
N ILE A 181 28.42 -6.95 -1.10
CA ILE A 181 28.91 -7.64 -2.31
C ILE A 181 27.95 -7.44 -3.48
N VAL A 182 26.65 -7.60 -3.25
CA VAL A 182 25.60 -7.43 -4.28
C VAL A 182 25.56 -6.00 -4.80
N LEU A 183 25.72 -5.00 -3.93
CA LEU A 183 25.66 -3.59 -4.31
C LEU A 183 26.91 -3.17 -5.10
N GLY A 184 28.10 -3.68 -4.80
CA GLY A 184 29.32 -3.29 -5.51
C GLY A 184 29.69 -1.81 -5.29
N ALA A 185 30.27 -1.14 -6.28
CA ALA A 185 30.74 0.24 -6.12
C ALA A 185 29.71 1.27 -6.61
N HIS A 186 29.11 2.02 -5.68
CA HIS A 186 28.20 3.14 -5.96
C HIS A 186 28.53 4.37 -5.12
N LYS A 187 28.02 5.53 -5.55
CA LYS A 187 28.31 6.83 -4.91
C LYS A 187 27.88 6.89 -3.44
N ASN A 188 26.70 6.36 -3.12
CA ASN A 188 26.10 6.52 -1.78
C ASN A 188 26.17 5.22 -0.94
N ILE A 189 26.93 4.21 -1.37
CA ILE A 189 26.94 2.90 -0.71
C ILE A 189 27.44 2.96 0.73
N ASP A 190 28.55 3.65 0.99
CA ASP A 190 29.17 3.67 2.32
C ASP A 190 28.22 4.21 3.39
N LYS A 191 27.48 5.28 3.05
CA LYS A 191 26.48 5.87 3.93
C LYS A 191 25.30 4.93 4.19
N LEU A 192 24.80 4.27 3.14
CA LEU A 192 23.69 3.32 3.24
C LEU A 192 24.05 2.11 4.10
N ILE A 193 25.24 1.57 3.89
CA ILE A 193 25.76 0.44 4.64
C ILE A 193 25.96 0.82 6.10
N LEU A 194 26.55 1.98 6.37
CA LEU A 194 26.71 2.48 7.74
C LEU A 194 25.36 2.61 8.44
N LEU A 195 24.33 3.15 7.75
CA LEU A 195 22.98 3.23 8.27
C LEU A 195 22.45 1.84 8.70
N PHE A 196 22.63 0.81 7.86
CA PHE A 196 22.17 -0.54 8.18
C PHE A 196 22.99 -1.22 9.27
N GLU A 197 24.30 -1.00 9.33
CA GLU A 197 25.13 -1.48 10.44
C GLU A 197 24.67 -0.86 11.76
N GLN A 198 24.46 0.46 11.81
CA GLN A 198 23.94 1.12 13.01
C GLN A 198 22.54 0.61 13.37
N THR A 199 21.70 0.38 12.37
CA THR A 199 20.32 -0.12 12.55
C THR A 199 20.28 -1.52 13.15
N TYR A 200 21.10 -2.45 12.64
CA TYR A 200 20.89 -3.87 12.93
C TYR A 200 21.95 -4.48 13.85
N LEU A 201 23.11 -3.84 14.02
CA LEU A 201 24.20 -4.36 14.85
C LEU A 201 24.28 -3.71 16.23
N ASN A 202 23.60 -2.58 16.45
CA ASN A 202 23.63 -1.82 17.71
C ASN A 202 22.31 -1.88 18.50
N HIS A 203 21.39 -2.76 18.09
CA HIS A 203 20.08 -2.93 18.72
C HIS A 203 19.83 -4.40 19.03
N ASN A 204 19.00 -4.67 20.03
CA ASN A 204 18.79 -6.04 20.53
C ASN A 204 17.68 -6.78 19.78
N ASN A 205 16.70 -6.05 19.24
CA ASN A 205 15.50 -6.61 18.64
C ASN A 205 15.05 -5.80 17.41
N LEU A 206 14.14 -6.39 16.63
CA LEU A 206 13.66 -5.81 15.38
C LEU A 206 12.82 -4.53 15.58
N ALA A 207 12.13 -4.39 16.72
CA ALA A 207 11.37 -3.17 17.02
C ALA A 207 12.29 -1.95 17.17
N ASP A 208 13.36 -2.09 17.96
CA ASP A 208 14.35 -1.03 18.20
C ASP A 208 15.12 -0.71 16.91
N ALA A 209 15.54 -1.73 16.16
CA ALA A 209 16.19 -1.54 14.87
C ALA A 209 15.27 -0.80 13.87
N THR A 210 14.01 -1.22 13.74
CA THR A 210 13.08 -0.57 12.82
C THR A 210 12.82 0.87 13.23
N ARG A 211 12.67 1.14 14.52
CA ARG A 211 12.53 2.50 15.06
C ARG A 211 13.74 3.36 14.70
N TYR A 212 14.95 2.86 14.90
CA TYR A 212 16.18 3.55 14.50
C TYR A 212 16.17 3.88 13.00
N LEU A 213 15.94 2.89 12.15
CA LEU A 213 15.95 3.07 10.69
C LEU A 213 14.92 4.11 10.22
N VAL A 214 13.70 4.02 10.74
CA VAL A 214 12.63 4.94 10.36
C VAL A 214 12.91 6.35 10.89
N ASN A 215 13.50 6.49 12.09
CA ASN A 215 13.93 7.77 12.64
C ASN A 215 15.03 8.41 11.78
N GLU A 216 16.05 7.65 11.38
CA GLU A 216 17.13 8.18 10.54
C GLU A 216 16.64 8.62 9.15
N LEU A 217 15.64 7.93 8.60
CA LEU A 217 15.10 8.25 7.27
C LEU A 217 14.08 9.40 7.28
N PHE A 218 13.31 9.57 8.37
CA PHE A 218 12.15 10.45 8.39
C PHE A 218 12.02 11.38 9.59
N GLY A 219 12.88 11.24 10.60
CA GLY A 219 12.90 12.09 11.78
C GLY A 219 13.08 13.57 11.42
N GLU A 220 13.85 13.90 10.39
CA GLU A 220 13.98 15.30 9.91
C GLU A 220 12.65 15.93 9.47
N TYR A 221 11.64 15.12 9.16
CA TYR A 221 10.28 15.56 8.80
C TYR A 221 9.29 15.49 9.98
N GLY A 222 9.79 15.31 11.20
CA GLY A 222 8.96 15.29 12.41
C GLY A 222 8.13 14.02 12.59
N LEU A 223 8.50 12.92 11.94
CA LEU A 223 7.79 11.66 12.10
C LEU A 223 7.88 11.18 13.55
N VAL A 224 6.72 10.87 14.14
CA VAL A 224 6.62 10.21 15.46
C VAL A 224 6.38 8.73 15.24
N ILE A 225 7.22 7.88 15.86
CA ILE A 225 7.15 6.42 15.71
C ILE A 225 6.57 5.84 16.99
N ILE A 226 5.52 5.04 16.88
CA ILE A 226 4.86 4.41 18.02
C ILE A 226 4.87 2.88 17.89
N ASP A 227 5.24 2.22 18.97
CA ASP A 227 4.98 0.80 19.17
C ASP A 227 3.75 0.64 20.07
N GLY A 228 2.70 0.02 19.54
CA GLY A 228 1.46 -0.22 20.27
C GLY A 228 1.55 -1.36 21.28
N ASN A 229 2.62 -2.17 21.25
CA ASN A 229 2.85 -3.26 22.20
C ASN A 229 3.40 -2.75 23.53
N ASP A 230 2.67 -1.83 24.18
CA ASP A 230 3.03 -1.25 25.46
C ASP A 230 1.91 -1.44 26.49
N ARG A 231 2.28 -1.77 27.72
CA ARG A 231 1.34 -2.07 28.80
C ARG A 231 0.44 -0.89 29.15
N ASP A 232 0.98 0.32 29.20
CA ASP A 232 0.24 1.51 29.62
C ASP A 232 -0.71 1.98 28.53
N LEU A 233 -0.33 1.82 27.25
CA LEU A 233 -1.26 2.00 26.13
C LEU A 233 -2.37 0.95 26.14
N LYS A 234 -2.05 -0.34 26.36
CA LYS A 234 -3.05 -1.43 26.40
C LYS A 234 -4.01 -1.31 27.57
N ARG A 235 -3.60 -0.69 28.69
CA ARG A 235 -4.50 -0.39 29.82
C ARG A 235 -5.69 0.46 29.39
N GLN A 236 -5.49 1.42 28.50
CA GLN A 236 -6.55 2.26 27.94
C GLN A 236 -7.56 1.46 27.09
N PHE A 237 -7.17 0.26 26.63
CA PHE A 237 -7.97 -0.60 25.75
C PHE A 237 -8.58 -1.82 26.46
N ILE A 238 -8.39 -1.96 27.76
CA ILE A 238 -8.96 -3.05 28.58
C ILE A 238 -10.47 -3.25 28.35
N PRO A 239 -11.32 -2.20 28.30
CA PRO A 239 -12.75 -2.39 28.09
C PRO A 239 -13.07 -3.15 26.78
N GLN A 240 -12.40 -2.80 25.69
CA GLN A 240 -12.58 -3.44 24.39
C GLN A 240 -11.98 -4.85 24.35
N ILE A 241 -10.83 -5.05 25.00
CA ILE A 241 -10.23 -6.40 25.15
C ILE A 241 -11.22 -7.32 25.87
N SER A 242 -11.75 -6.90 27.03
CA SER A 242 -12.73 -7.66 27.81
C SER A 242 -14.00 -7.95 27.01
N LYS A 243 -14.55 -6.95 26.33
CA LYS A 243 -15.76 -7.10 25.51
C LYS A 243 -15.61 -8.10 24.39
N ASP A 244 -14.47 -8.12 23.69
CA ASP A 244 -14.25 -9.09 22.63
C ASP A 244 -13.99 -10.50 23.18
N ILE A 245 -13.08 -10.64 24.15
CA ILE A 245 -12.61 -11.94 24.62
C ILE A 245 -13.69 -12.64 25.46
N LEU A 246 -14.38 -11.92 26.34
CA LEU A 246 -15.33 -12.50 27.29
C LEU A 246 -16.74 -12.60 26.70
N GLU A 247 -17.16 -11.60 25.92
CA GLU A 247 -18.54 -11.47 25.45
C GLU A 247 -18.70 -11.70 23.94
N ARG A 248 -17.58 -11.73 23.18
CA ARG A 248 -17.58 -11.78 21.70
C ARG A 248 -18.35 -10.60 21.09
N GLY A 249 -18.28 -9.44 21.76
CA GLY A 249 -19.14 -8.29 21.48
C GLY A 249 -18.92 -7.60 20.13
N PHE A 250 -17.84 -7.94 19.40
CA PHE A 250 -17.58 -7.37 18.07
C PHE A 250 -17.87 -8.32 16.91
N ALA A 251 -17.68 -9.63 17.09
CA ALA A 251 -17.77 -10.60 16.00
C ALA A 251 -19.10 -10.53 15.19
N PRO A 252 -20.29 -10.49 15.84
CA PRO A 252 -21.55 -10.38 15.10
C PRO A 252 -21.67 -9.08 14.29
N ILE A 253 -21.16 -7.98 14.83
CA ILE A 253 -21.28 -6.64 14.25
C ILE A 253 -20.34 -6.47 13.06
N ILE A 254 -19.11 -6.98 13.18
CA ILE A 254 -18.15 -7.01 12.07
C ILE A 254 -18.68 -7.93 10.97
N GLN A 255 -19.24 -9.10 11.33
CA GLN A 255 -19.80 -10.03 10.35
C GLN A 255 -20.95 -9.38 9.57
N GLN A 256 -21.90 -8.74 10.26
CA GLN A 256 -23.00 -8.03 9.63
C GLN A 256 -22.50 -6.91 8.69
N CYS A 257 -21.50 -6.15 9.11
CA CYS A 257 -20.91 -5.11 8.25
C CYS A 257 -20.25 -5.72 7.01
N SER A 258 -19.49 -6.79 7.21
CA SER A 258 -18.81 -7.52 6.14
C SER A 258 -19.79 -8.13 5.14
N ASP A 259 -20.92 -8.68 5.60
CA ASP A 259 -21.98 -9.24 4.75
C ASP A 259 -22.69 -8.17 3.91
N ARG A 260 -22.79 -6.93 4.42
CA ARG A 260 -23.29 -5.80 3.62
C ARG A 260 -22.29 -5.40 2.55
N LEU A 261 -21.00 -5.34 2.90
CA LEU A 261 -19.93 -4.99 1.97
C LEU A 261 -19.75 -6.06 0.89
N SER A 262 -19.94 -7.34 1.25
CA SER A 262 -19.77 -8.49 0.36
C SER A 262 -20.78 -8.57 -0.78
N LYS A 263 -21.86 -7.78 -0.73
CA LYS A 263 -22.87 -7.71 -1.81
C LYS A 263 -22.30 -7.14 -3.09
N ASP A 264 -21.41 -6.15 -2.98
CA ASP A 264 -20.83 -5.44 -4.13
C ASP A 264 -19.31 -5.67 -4.27
N TYR A 265 -18.62 -6.08 -3.19
CA TYR A 265 -17.16 -6.13 -3.11
C TYR A 265 -16.63 -7.41 -2.47
N LYS A 266 -15.37 -7.76 -2.74
CA LYS A 266 -14.70 -8.88 -2.07
C LYS A 266 -14.22 -8.42 -0.68
N VAL A 267 -14.61 -9.16 0.36
CA VAL A 267 -14.14 -8.95 1.73
C VAL A 267 -12.65 -9.28 1.85
N GLN A 268 -11.88 -8.45 2.55
CA GLN A 268 -10.42 -8.58 2.66
C GLN A 268 -9.96 -9.27 3.95
N ALA A 269 -10.61 -9.02 5.09
CA ALA A 269 -10.25 -9.61 6.37
C ALA A 269 -11.31 -10.60 6.87
N PHE A 270 -10.85 -11.77 7.32
CA PHE A 270 -11.72 -12.80 7.88
C PHE A 270 -12.16 -12.43 9.30
N VAL A 271 -13.46 -12.55 9.57
CA VAL A 271 -14.06 -12.26 10.88
C VAL A 271 -13.92 -13.47 11.79
N ARG A 272 -13.38 -13.27 12.99
CA ARG A 272 -13.23 -14.31 14.01
C ARG A 272 -14.18 -14.05 15.17
N ASN A 273 -14.50 -15.11 15.91
CA ASN A 273 -15.29 -15.00 17.15
C ASN A 273 -14.57 -14.20 18.24
N ILE A 274 -13.24 -14.35 18.32
CA ILE A 274 -12.34 -13.58 19.15
C ILE A 274 -11.28 -12.99 18.23
N ASN A 275 -11.13 -11.68 18.29
CA ASN A 275 -10.27 -10.86 17.46
C ASN A 275 -8.97 -10.46 18.17
N PHE A 276 -8.65 -11.12 19.28
CA PHE A 276 -7.36 -11.05 19.97
C PHE A 276 -6.61 -12.37 19.94
N PHE A 277 -5.29 -12.27 19.97
CA PHE A 277 -4.34 -13.34 20.25
C PHE A 277 -3.77 -13.16 21.64
N ARG A 278 -3.31 -14.28 22.23
CA ARG A 278 -2.52 -14.27 23.46
C ARG A 278 -1.04 -14.27 23.10
N LEU A 279 -0.31 -13.28 23.61
CA LEU A 279 1.15 -13.22 23.55
C LEU A 279 1.74 -13.95 24.76
N SER A 280 2.76 -14.73 24.50
CA SER A 280 3.64 -15.36 25.49
C SER A 280 5.04 -15.48 24.89
N ASP A 281 6.03 -15.85 25.69
CA ASP A 281 7.42 -15.96 25.25
C ASP A 281 7.53 -16.71 23.91
N ASN A 282 7.94 -15.98 22.87
CA ASN A 282 8.12 -16.46 21.50
C ASN A 282 6.86 -17.04 20.82
N LYS A 283 5.65 -16.63 21.24
CA LYS A 283 4.40 -17.13 20.67
C LYS A 283 3.29 -16.10 20.63
N ARG A 284 2.54 -16.13 19.52
CA ARG A 284 1.27 -15.43 19.35
C ARG A 284 0.20 -16.45 18.96
N GLU A 285 -0.70 -16.76 19.89
CA GLU A 285 -1.61 -17.89 19.77
C GLU A 285 -3.09 -17.45 19.80
N LEU A 286 -3.93 -18.21 19.11
CA LEU A 286 -5.38 -18.01 19.16
C LEU A 286 -5.91 -18.30 20.56
N ILE A 287 -6.83 -17.46 21.03
CA ILE A 287 -7.51 -17.68 22.30
C ILE A 287 -8.60 -18.75 22.09
N THR A 288 -8.38 -19.94 22.63
CA THR A 288 -9.31 -21.08 22.52
C THR A 288 -9.95 -21.48 23.85
N GLY A 289 -9.36 -21.07 24.98
CA GLY A 289 -9.86 -21.31 26.33
C GLY A 289 -10.53 -20.08 26.97
N GLY A 290 -11.07 -20.26 28.18
CA GLY A 290 -11.58 -19.14 28.97
C GLY A 290 -10.46 -18.28 29.52
N VAL A 291 -10.57 -16.96 29.34
CA VAL A 291 -9.66 -15.96 29.92
C VAL A 291 -10.35 -15.35 31.13
N ALA A 292 -9.67 -15.27 32.26
CA ALA A 292 -10.23 -14.60 33.44
C ALA A 292 -10.16 -13.08 33.25
N GLU A 293 -11.19 -12.35 33.66
CA GLU A 293 -11.20 -10.88 33.57
C GLU A 293 -10.01 -10.25 34.33
N LYS A 294 -9.62 -10.85 35.45
CA LYS A 294 -8.43 -10.45 36.22
C LYS A 294 -7.16 -10.50 35.38
N GLU A 295 -7.01 -11.51 34.51
CA GLU A 295 -5.83 -11.63 33.64
C GLU A 295 -5.73 -10.47 32.65
N ILE A 296 -6.86 -10.08 32.05
CA ILE A 296 -6.96 -8.94 31.12
C ILE A 296 -6.58 -7.64 31.84
N ARG A 297 -7.10 -7.42 33.06
CA ARG A 297 -6.83 -6.19 33.82
C ARG A 297 -5.37 -6.10 34.28
N GLU A 298 -4.78 -7.21 34.72
CA GLU A 298 -3.43 -7.21 35.28
C GLU A 298 -2.33 -7.26 34.21
N ASN A 299 -2.57 -7.92 33.07
CA ASN A 299 -1.58 -8.16 32.01
C ASN A 299 -2.14 -7.82 30.61
N PRO A 300 -2.63 -6.60 30.37
CA PRO A 300 -3.27 -6.23 29.10
C PRO A 300 -2.31 -6.30 27.91
N GLU A 301 -1.00 -6.18 28.14
CA GLU A 301 0.06 -6.33 27.13
C GLU A 301 0.12 -7.74 26.52
N ARG A 302 -0.43 -8.76 27.21
CA ARG A 302 -0.51 -10.11 26.67
C ARG A 302 -1.60 -10.30 25.61
N PHE A 303 -2.40 -9.28 25.32
CA PHE A 303 -3.52 -9.38 24.40
C PHE A 303 -3.27 -8.54 23.15
N SER A 304 -2.98 -9.24 22.05
CA SER A 304 -2.67 -8.65 20.76
C SER A 304 -3.89 -8.61 19.84
N PRO A 305 -4.36 -7.44 19.40
CA PRO A 305 -5.46 -7.39 18.45
C PRO A 305 -5.03 -7.94 17.10
N ASN A 306 -5.96 -8.58 16.40
CA ASN A 306 -5.79 -8.95 15.01
C ASN A 306 -5.92 -7.72 14.09
N VAL A 307 -5.83 -7.96 12.78
CA VAL A 307 -5.96 -6.91 11.75
C VAL A 307 -7.24 -6.07 11.85
N LEU A 308 -8.33 -6.62 12.39
CA LEU A 308 -9.63 -5.96 12.53
C LEU A 308 -9.73 -5.11 13.80
N LEU A 309 -9.17 -5.51 14.94
CA LEU A 309 -9.25 -4.67 16.16
C LEU A 309 -8.05 -3.75 16.38
N ARG A 310 -6.95 -3.94 15.65
CA ARG A 310 -5.80 -3.01 15.69
C ARG A 310 -6.20 -1.57 15.29
N PRO A 311 -7.02 -1.34 14.25
CA PRO A 311 -7.55 -0.01 13.95
C PRO A 311 -8.29 0.65 15.11
N LEU A 312 -9.16 -0.10 15.81
CA LEU A 312 -9.88 0.45 16.95
C LEU A 312 -8.93 0.81 18.09
N TYR A 313 -7.96 -0.07 18.38
CA TYR A 313 -6.92 0.20 19.39
C TYR A 313 -6.16 1.49 19.09
N GLN A 314 -5.70 1.66 17.85
CA GLN A 314 -5.04 2.89 17.38
C GLN A 314 -5.90 4.12 17.63
N GLU A 315 -7.19 4.07 17.33
CA GLU A 315 -8.08 5.22 17.43
C GLU A 315 -8.49 5.56 18.88
N VAL A 316 -8.39 4.60 19.80
CA VAL A 316 -8.58 4.81 21.24
C VAL A 316 -7.40 5.56 21.85
N ILE A 317 -6.16 5.25 21.43
CA ILE A 317 -4.96 5.83 22.06
C ILE A 317 -4.41 7.06 21.34
N LEU A 318 -4.76 7.28 20.07
CA LEU A 318 -4.26 8.41 19.28
C LEU A 318 -5.36 9.45 19.00
N PRO A 319 -5.03 10.76 18.99
CA PRO A 319 -5.88 11.83 18.48
C PRO A 319 -5.90 11.84 16.94
N ASN A 320 -6.02 10.65 16.34
CA ASN A 320 -5.93 10.44 14.91
C ASN A 320 -7.18 10.92 14.16
N ILE A 321 -6.97 11.68 13.10
CA ILE A 321 -8.05 12.18 12.23
C ILE A 321 -8.06 11.48 10.87
N ALA A 322 -6.94 10.88 10.45
CA ALA A 322 -6.88 10.14 9.21
C ALA A 322 -5.92 8.96 9.26
N TYR A 323 -6.29 7.88 8.58
CA TYR A 323 -5.43 6.73 8.35
C TYR A 323 -5.00 6.66 6.89
N ILE A 324 -3.70 6.69 6.64
CA ILE A 324 -3.13 6.45 5.31
C ILE A 324 -2.89 4.95 5.12
N GLY A 325 -3.59 4.34 4.17
CA GLY A 325 -3.52 2.90 3.91
C GLY A 325 -3.44 2.54 2.42
N GLY A 326 -3.06 1.30 2.14
CA GLY A 326 -3.21 0.67 0.83
C GLY A 326 -4.62 0.13 0.58
N GLU A 327 -4.83 -0.50 -0.57
CA GLU A 327 -6.14 -0.99 -1.02
C GLU A 327 -6.81 -1.94 -0.02
N SER A 328 -6.06 -2.94 0.46
CA SER A 328 -6.57 -3.93 1.42
C SER A 328 -6.89 -3.30 2.76
N GLU A 329 -6.13 -2.29 3.17
CA GLU A 329 -6.31 -1.59 4.44
C GLU A 329 -7.60 -0.78 4.43
N ILE A 330 -7.83 0.06 3.41
CA ILE A 330 -9.08 0.81 3.29
C ILE A 330 -10.29 -0.13 3.36
N ALA A 331 -10.21 -1.27 2.66
CA ALA A 331 -11.28 -2.25 2.64
C ALA A 331 -11.56 -2.88 4.01
N TYR A 332 -10.54 -3.34 4.75
CA TYR A 332 -10.79 -3.93 6.06
C TYR A 332 -11.17 -2.87 7.11
N TRP A 333 -10.70 -1.63 7.00
CA TRP A 333 -11.13 -0.53 7.86
C TRP A 333 -12.64 -0.29 7.72
N MET A 334 -13.17 -0.33 6.50
CA MET A 334 -14.62 -0.20 6.26
C MET A 334 -15.45 -1.32 6.89
N GLN A 335 -14.88 -2.53 7.08
CA GLN A 335 -15.55 -3.61 7.81
C GLN A 335 -15.83 -3.25 9.28
N LEU A 336 -15.11 -2.26 9.83
CA LEU A 336 -15.19 -1.85 11.23
C LEU A 336 -16.12 -0.67 11.48
N LYS A 337 -16.74 -0.09 10.44
CA LYS A 337 -17.55 1.13 10.58
C LYS A 337 -18.57 1.04 11.73
N THR A 338 -19.26 -0.09 11.84
CA THR A 338 -20.28 -0.34 12.88
C THR A 338 -19.68 -0.64 14.26
N VAL A 339 -18.44 -1.15 14.33
CA VAL A 339 -17.71 -1.29 15.59
C VAL A 339 -17.39 0.08 16.17
N PHE A 340 -16.90 1.00 15.35
CA PHE A 340 -16.63 2.37 15.77
C PHE A 340 -17.90 3.11 16.24
N GLU A 341 -19.04 2.88 15.58
CA GLU A 341 -20.34 3.39 16.04
C GLU A 341 -20.74 2.81 17.40
N GLN A 342 -20.56 1.50 17.60
CA GLN A 342 -20.85 0.84 18.88
C GLN A 342 -19.98 1.41 20.01
N GLU A 343 -18.69 1.61 19.75
CA GLU A 343 -17.73 2.09 20.75
C GLU A 343 -17.74 3.62 20.92
N ARG A 344 -18.54 4.32 20.11
CA ARG A 344 -18.62 5.79 20.09
C ARG A 344 -17.24 6.44 19.87
N THR A 345 -16.36 5.74 19.17
CA THR A 345 -15.06 6.25 18.73
C THR A 345 -15.23 6.87 17.35
N PRO A 346 -14.76 8.11 17.12
CA PRO A 346 -14.80 8.71 15.78
C PRO A 346 -14.03 7.84 14.77
N PHE A 347 -14.70 7.46 13.68
CA PHE A 347 -14.07 6.74 12.58
C PHE A 347 -13.19 7.72 11.78
N PRO A 348 -11.89 7.45 11.56
CA PRO A 348 -11.01 8.39 10.87
C PRO A 348 -11.34 8.49 9.39
N LEU A 349 -10.89 9.56 8.73
CA LEU A 349 -10.87 9.56 7.27
C LEU A 349 -9.85 8.52 6.79
N LEU A 350 -10.28 7.67 5.88
CA LEU A 350 -9.38 6.75 5.20
C LEU A 350 -8.79 7.49 4.00
N VAL A 351 -7.48 7.40 3.80
CA VAL A 351 -6.80 8.04 2.69
C VAL A 351 -5.97 6.98 1.98
N LEU A 352 -6.15 6.84 0.68
CA LEU A 352 -5.31 5.96 -0.12
C LEU A 352 -3.92 6.57 -0.20
N ARG A 353 -2.90 5.82 0.24
CA ARG A 353 -1.51 6.22 0.03
C ARG A 353 -1.25 6.52 -1.44
N ASN A 354 -0.30 7.40 -1.72
CA ASN A 354 0.14 7.54 -3.10
C ASN A 354 0.75 6.24 -3.64
N SER A 355 0.59 6.04 -4.94
CA SER A 355 1.33 5.03 -5.69
C SER A 355 2.19 5.68 -6.74
N ALA A 356 3.38 5.12 -6.94
CA ALA A 356 4.33 5.64 -7.91
C ALA A 356 5.13 4.56 -8.63
N LEU A 357 5.44 4.83 -9.90
CA LEU A 357 6.39 4.09 -10.72
C LEU A 357 7.62 4.97 -10.96
N LEU A 358 8.79 4.43 -10.65
CA LEU A 358 10.06 5.10 -10.83
C LEU A 358 10.68 4.61 -12.14
N ILE A 359 11.04 5.54 -13.02
CA ILE A 359 11.65 5.22 -14.31
C ILE A 359 12.89 6.09 -14.52
N ASP A 360 13.97 5.51 -15.03
CA ASP A 360 15.13 6.30 -15.43
C ASP A 360 14.91 6.96 -16.80
N LYS A 361 15.62 8.07 -17.04
CA LYS A 361 15.55 8.83 -18.31
C LYS A 361 15.86 7.98 -19.54
N SER A 362 16.77 7.01 -19.44
CA SER A 362 17.15 6.15 -20.57
C SER A 362 16.00 5.22 -20.98
N LYS A 363 15.33 4.59 -20.01
CA LYS A 363 14.17 3.71 -20.21
C LYS A 363 12.98 4.50 -20.71
N GLN A 364 12.70 5.68 -20.15
CA GLN A 364 11.65 6.56 -20.67
C GLN A 364 11.91 6.92 -22.14
N TYR A 365 13.10 7.46 -22.44
CA TYR A 365 13.47 7.83 -23.81
C TYR A 365 13.36 6.65 -24.78
N LYS A 366 13.82 5.46 -24.36
CA LYS A 366 13.70 4.22 -25.13
C LYS A 366 12.24 3.83 -25.38
N PHE A 367 11.37 4.01 -24.40
CA PHE A 367 9.95 3.68 -24.52
C PHE A 367 9.23 4.67 -25.45
N GLU A 368 9.50 5.96 -25.31
CA GLU A 368 8.95 7.01 -26.18
C GLU A 368 9.46 6.87 -27.63
N LYS A 369 10.73 6.51 -27.82
CA LYS A 369 11.32 6.23 -29.16
C LYS A 369 10.65 5.05 -29.87
N LEU A 370 10.03 4.13 -29.14
CA LEU A 370 9.21 3.06 -29.71
C LEU A 370 7.81 3.54 -30.13
N GLY A 371 7.49 4.82 -29.92
CA GLY A 371 6.22 5.45 -30.30
C GLY A 371 5.12 5.35 -29.25
N PHE A 372 5.46 5.03 -28.00
CA PHE A 372 4.50 4.90 -26.90
C PHE A 372 4.45 6.12 -26.00
N LYS A 373 3.30 6.35 -25.38
CA LYS A 373 3.14 7.31 -24.28
C LYS A 373 3.34 6.61 -22.95
N LEU A 374 3.72 7.33 -21.90
CA LEU A 374 3.92 6.74 -20.57
C LEU A 374 2.70 5.98 -20.02
N GLU A 375 1.47 6.40 -20.36
CA GLU A 375 0.24 5.68 -19.99
C GLU A 375 0.20 4.25 -20.55
N ASP A 376 0.81 4.03 -21.72
CA ASP A 376 0.85 2.73 -22.37
C ASP A 376 1.70 1.72 -21.57
N LEU A 377 2.53 2.17 -20.61
CA LEU A 377 3.29 1.29 -19.72
C LEU A 377 2.39 0.30 -18.96
N PHE A 378 1.14 0.66 -18.69
CA PHE A 378 0.18 -0.20 -17.98
C PHE A 378 -0.51 -1.21 -18.88
N LEU A 379 -0.33 -1.12 -20.20
CA LEU A 379 -0.80 -2.16 -21.10
C LEU A 379 0.01 -3.45 -20.92
N SER A 380 -0.61 -4.56 -21.27
CA SER A 380 0.08 -5.85 -21.33
C SER A 380 1.10 -5.87 -22.45
N GLU A 381 2.18 -6.63 -22.26
CA GLU A 381 3.23 -6.81 -23.28
C GLU A 381 2.66 -7.26 -24.63
N ALA A 382 1.64 -8.12 -24.62
CA ALA A 382 0.94 -8.57 -25.82
C ALA A 382 0.27 -7.42 -26.57
N LYS A 383 -0.38 -6.49 -25.85
CA LYS A 383 -1.03 -5.29 -26.41
C LYS A 383 -0.01 -4.29 -26.95
N LEU A 384 1.07 -4.02 -26.21
CA LEU A 384 2.17 -3.16 -26.65
C LEU A 384 2.82 -3.70 -27.93
N SER A 385 3.21 -4.97 -27.91
CA SER A 385 3.79 -5.64 -29.07
C SER A 385 2.87 -5.62 -30.30
N LYS A 386 1.55 -5.77 -30.11
CA LYS A 386 0.56 -5.66 -31.18
C LYS A 386 0.48 -4.23 -31.73
N ARG A 387 0.42 -3.22 -30.85
CA ARG A 387 0.38 -1.80 -31.24
C ARG A 387 1.63 -1.38 -32.01
N TYR A 388 2.81 -1.80 -31.54
CA TYR A 388 4.08 -1.50 -32.22
C TYR A 388 4.08 -2.00 -33.66
N VAL A 389 3.75 -3.28 -33.87
CA VAL A 389 3.73 -3.91 -35.19
C VAL A 389 2.70 -3.29 -36.12
N LEU A 390 1.51 -2.96 -35.61
CA LEU A 390 0.49 -2.29 -36.43
C LEU A 390 0.91 -0.88 -36.86
N ALA A 391 1.66 -0.16 -36.02
CA ALA A 391 2.14 1.19 -36.33
C ALA A 391 3.36 1.22 -37.27
N HIS A 392 4.21 0.19 -37.24
CA HIS A 392 5.48 0.16 -37.98
C HIS A 392 5.52 -0.84 -39.13
N SER A 393 4.43 -1.57 -39.38
CA SER A 393 4.32 -2.42 -40.55
C SER A 393 4.04 -1.60 -41.81
N ASN A 394 4.88 -1.77 -42.83
CA ASN A 394 4.62 -1.24 -44.17
C ASN A 394 3.46 -1.95 -44.89
N GLN A 395 3.07 -3.14 -44.44
CA GLN A 395 1.88 -3.85 -44.95
C GLN A 395 0.65 -3.44 -44.13
N LYS A 396 -0.49 -3.19 -44.80
CA LYS A 396 -1.80 -3.06 -44.12
C LYS A 396 -2.21 -4.42 -43.55
N ILE A 397 -1.65 -4.79 -42.40
CA ILE A 397 -1.95 -6.05 -41.72
C ILE A 397 -3.34 -6.02 -41.05
N SER A 398 -3.89 -4.83 -40.81
CA SER A 398 -5.24 -4.70 -40.30
C SER A 398 -6.25 -5.11 -41.38
N LEU A 399 -7.09 -6.10 -41.05
CA LEU A 399 -8.15 -6.60 -41.92
C LEU A 399 -9.51 -5.99 -41.59
N GLU A 400 -9.55 -4.88 -40.84
CA GLU A 400 -10.81 -4.23 -40.43
C GLU A 400 -11.57 -3.63 -41.61
N ASP A 401 -10.87 -3.06 -42.59
CA ASP A 401 -11.51 -2.59 -43.83
C ASP A 401 -12.04 -3.75 -44.66
N ASP A 402 -11.36 -4.90 -44.67
CA ASP A 402 -11.81 -6.11 -45.35
C ASP A 402 -13.04 -6.71 -44.67
N LYS A 403 -13.11 -6.69 -43.33
CA LYS A 403 -14.31 -7.05 -42.57
C LYS A 403 -15.49 -6.16 -42.93
N LYS A 404 -15.29 -4.83 -43.03
CA LYS A 404 -16.36 -3.90 -43.43
C LYS A 404 -16.88 -4.21 -44.84
N LYS A 405 -15.98 -4.47 -45.80
CA LYS A 405 -16.38 -4.87 -47.17
C LYS A 405 -17.15 -6.19 -47.17
N LEU A 406 -16.69 -7.16 -46.37
CA LEU A 406 -17.35 -8.46 -46.25
C LEU A 406 -18.73 -8.33 -45.59
N ALA A 407 -18.88 -7.48 -44.58
CA ALA A 407 -20.16 -7.19 -43.93
C ALA A 407 -21.18 -6.67 -44.95
N LEU A 408 -20.79 -5.65 -45.72
CA LEU A 408 -21.63 -5.08 -46.78
C LEU A 408 -22.05 -6.12 -47.83
N LEU A 409 -21.12 -7.00 -48.23
CA LEU A 409 -21.43 -8.08 -49.18
C LEU A 409 -22.47 -9.06 -48.60
N TYR A 410 -22.33 -9.46 -47.35
CA TYR A 410 -23.25 -10.40 -46.70
C TYR A 410 -24.60 -9.76 -46.37
N GLU A 411 -24.64 -8.45 -46.08
CA GLU A 411 -25.88 -7.68 -45.95
C GLU A 411 -26.64 -7.62 -47.28
N ASP A 412 -25.96 -7.33 -48.39
CA ASP A 412 -26.55 -7.37 -49.73
C ASP A 412 -27.06 -8.76 -50.10
N LEU A 413 -26.29 -9.82 -49.83
CA LEU A 413 -26.73 -11.20 -50.04
C LEU A 413 -27.96 -11.56 -49.21
N ALA A 414 -27.98 -11.19 -47.92
CA ALA A 414 -29.12 -11.43 -47.05
C ALA A 414 -30.39 -10.68 -47.51
N SER A 415 -30.23 -9.48 -48.10
CA SER A 415 -31.35 -8.68 -48.61
C SER A 415 -32.07 -9.31 -49.82
N LYS A 416 -31.37 -10.18 -50.57
CA LYS A 416 -31.89 -10.89 -51.74
C LYS A 416 -32.60 -12.22 -51.39
N ILE A 417 -32.55 -12.62 -50.13
CA ILE A 417 -33.11 -13.88 -49.64
C ILE A 417 -34.43 -13.60 -48.91
N SER A 418 -35.53 -14.16 -49.40
CA SER A 418 -36.87 -13.96 -48.80
C SER A 418 -37.15 -14.88 -47.61
N GLU A 419 -36.46 -16.03 -47.52
CA GLU A 419 -36.66 -17.03 -46.46
C GLU A 419 -35.81 -16.73 -45.22
N SER A 420 -36.45 -16.59 -44.06
CA SER A 420 -35.79 -16.18 -42.81
C SER A 420 -34.75 -17.18 -42.29
N SER A 421 -34.96 -18.49 -42.52
CA SER A 421 -34.03 -19.57 -42.18
C SER A 421 -32.67 -19.41 -42.89
N LEU A 422 -32.71 -19.04 -44.18
CA LEU A 422 -31.55 -18.83 -45.04
C LEU A 422 -30.87 -17.48 -44.75
N GLN A 423 -31.62 -16.45 -44.38
CA GLN A 423 -31.05 -15.18 -43.88
C GLN A 423 -30.23 -15.40 -42.60
N ASN A 424 -30.76 -16.16 -41.64
CA ASN A 424 -30.04 -16.50 -40.41
C ASN A 424 -28.78 -17.32 -40.67
N SER A 425 -28.86 -18.28 -41.60
CA SER A 425 -27.72 -19.07 -42.04
C SER A 425 -26.63 -18.21 -42.69
N THR A 426 -27.02 -17.19 -43.46
CA THR A 426 -26.11 -16.23 -44.10
C THR A 426 -25.38 -15.37 -43.06
N LYS A 427 -26.10 -14.86 -42.04
CA LYS A 427 -25.49 -14.13 -40.91
C LYS A 427 -24.53 -15.01 -40.11
N ALA A 428 -24.90 -16.26 -39.85
CA ALA A 428 -24.02 -17.21 -39.17
C ALA A 428 -22.73 -17.49 -39.97
N GLN A 429 -22.83 -17.53 -41.31
CA GLN A 429 -21.68 -17.68 -42.18
C GLN A 429 -20.77 -16.45 -42.18
N LEU A 430 -21.32 -15.23 -42.16
CA LEU A 430 -20.55 -13.99 -41.97
C LEU A 430 -19.72 -14.05 -40.68
N GLN A 431 -20.33 -14.50 -39.57
CA GLN A 431 -19.63 -14.61 -38.29
C GLN A 431 -18.46 -15.60 -38.35
N LYS A 432 -18.61 -16.73 -39.07
CA LYS A 432 -17.52 -17.69 -39.30
C LYS A 432 -16.39 -17.05 -40.12
N GLN A 433 -16.71 -16.23 -41.12
CA GLN A 433 -15.69 -15.53 -41.91
C GLN A 433 -14.97 -14.46 -41.10
N PHE A 434 -15.67 -13.71 -40.24
CA PHE A 434 -15.02 -12.79 -39.30
C PHE A 434 -14.04 -13.53 -38.39
N SER A 435 -14.44 -14.67 -37.83
CA SER A 435 -13.54 -15.50 -37.02
C SER A 435 -12.32 -15.99 -37.80
N PHE A 436 -12.48 -16.31 -39.09
CA PHE A 436 -11.36 -16.66 -39.96
C PHE A 436 -10.41 -15.47 -40.20
N LEU A 437 -10.95 -14.29 -40.52
CA LEU A 437 -10.17 -13.07 -40.69
C LEU A 437 -9.43 -12.66 -39.41
N ASP A 438 -10.04 -12.84 -38.24
CA ASP A 438 -9.36 -12.63 -36.96
C ASP A 438 -8.15 -13.54 -36.79
N LYS A 439 -8.31 -14.84 -37.07
CA LYS A 439 -7.20 -15.82 -37.01
C LYS A 439 -6.12 -15.51 -38.05
N LEU A 440 -6.48 -15.04 -39.24
CA LEU A 440 -5.52 -14.63 -40.26
C LEU A 440 -4.73 -13.40 -39.83
N GLN A 441 -5.42 -12.38 -39.31
CA GLN A 441 -4.79 -11.18 -38.76
C GLN A 441 -3.82 -11.52 -37.63
N GLU A 442 -4.18 -12.44 -36.73
CA GLU A 442 -3.26 -12.92 -35.70
C GLU A 442 -2.00 -13.57 -36.28
N LYS A 443 -2.13 -14.39 -37.33
CA LYS A 443 -0.97 -15.00 -37.99
C LYS A 443 -0.06 -13.96 -38.64
N LEU A 444 -0.64 -12.96 -39.31
CA LEU A 444 0.11 -11.85 -39.90
C LEU A 444 0.86 -11.05 -38.82
N ILE A 445 0.18 -10.69 -37.72
CA ILE A 445 0.80 -10.01 -36.58
C ILE A 445 1.96 -10.86 -36.01
N ARG A 446 1.81 -12.18 -35.88
CA ARG A 446 2.89 -13.06 -35.41
C ARG A 446 4.09 -13.08 -36.36
N ALA A 447 3.86 -13.11 -37.67
CA ALA A 447 4.95 -13.06 -38.65
C ALA A 447 5.73 -11.74 -38.58
N GLU A 448 5.03 -10.63 -38.35
CA GLU A 448 5.63 -9.30 -38.31
C GLU A 448 6.29 -8.99 -36.96
N LYS A 449 5.79 -9.57 -35.86
CA LYS A 449 6.51 -9.60 -34.58
C LYS A 449 7.90 -10.22 -34.72
N LYS A 450 8.05 -11.30 -35.51
CA LYS A 450 9.37 -11.91 -35.75
C LYS A 450 10.32 -10.97 -36.50
N LYS A 451 9.81 -10.14 -37.42
CA LYS A 451 10.62 -9.13 -38.11
C LYS A 451 11.01 -7.96 -37.20
N SER A 452 10.19 -7.67 -36.19
CA SER A 452 10.39 -6.59 -35.21
C SER A 452 11.01 -7.06 -33.90
N GLU A 453 11.71 -8.20 -33.88
CA GLU A 453 12.15 -8.90 -32.67
C GLU A 453 12.95 -8.00 -31.71
N ASN A 454 13.84 -7.15 -32.22
CA ASN A 454 14.62 -6.23 -31.39
C ASN A 454 13.74 -5.25 -30.60
N ALA A 455 12.74 -4.64 -31.25
CA ALA A 455 11.83 -3.72 -30.59
C ALA A 455 10.91 -4.45 -29.59
N ILE A 456 10.44 -5.64 -29.94
CA ILE A 456 9.63 -6.46 -29.03
C ILE A 456 10.45 -6.84 -27.78
N ASN A 457 11.68 -7.31 -27.96
CA ASN A 457 12.59 -7.62 -26.85
C ASN A 457 12.87 -6.40 -25.97
N GLN A 458 12.96 -5.20 -26.56
CA GLN A 458 13.11 -3.96 -25.81
C GLN A 458 11.87 -3.62 -24.98
N ILE A 459 10.66 -3.79 -25.53
CA ILE A 459 9.39 -3.65 -24.79
C ILE A 459 9.37 -4.63 -23.61
N THR A 460 9.69 -5.91 -23.85
CA THR A 460 9.73 -6.95 -22.82
C THR A 460 10.72 -6.60 -21.71
N LYS A 461 11.93 -6.14 -22.05
CA LYS A 461 12.95 -5.74 -21.06
C LYS A 461 12.49 -4.56 -20.19
N ILE A 462 11.90 -3.53 -20.79
CA ILE A 462 11.36 -2.37 -20.07
C ILE A 462 10.23 -2.82 -19.14
N LYS A 463 9.28 -3.62 -19.64
CA LYS A 463 8.14 -4.13 -18.86
C LYS A 463 8.59 -5.00 -17.68
N LYS A 464 9.52 -5.94 -17.89
CA LYS A 464 10.01 -6.81 -16.81
C LYS A 464 10.72 -6.03 -15.71
N HIS A 465 11.41 -4.96 -16.05
CA HIS A 465 12.07 -4.10 -15.07
C HIS A 465 11.07 -3.24 -14.29
N LEU A 466 10.08 -2.64 -14.96
CA LEU A 466 9.12 -1.73 -14.32
C LEU A 466 7.93 -2.46 -13.66
N PHE A 467 7.69 -3.71 -14.04
CA PHE A 467 6.62 -4.56 -13.51
C PHE A 467 7.18 -5.96 -13.21
N PRO A 468 8.11 -6.07 -12.23
CA PRO A 468 8.73 -7.34 -11.88
C PRO A 468 7.65 -8.36 -11.48
N ASN A 469 7.72 -9.57 -12.05
CA ASN A 469 6.71 -10.63 -11.88
C ASN A 469 5.26 -10.19 -12.17
N ASN A 470 5.07 -9.18 -13.04
CA ASN A 470 3.79 -8.53 -13.34
C ASN A 470 3.13 -7.80 -12.15
N TYR A 471 3.87 -7.58 -11.06
CA TYR A 471 3.43 -6.71 -9.97
C TYR A 471 3.81 -5.26 -10.25
N LEU A 472 3.16 -4.34 -9.55
CA LEU A 472 3.62 -2.95 -9.49
C LEU A 472 4.99 -2.91 -8.82
N GLN A 473 5.92 -2.15 -9.40
CA GLN A 473 7.26 -1.93 -8.87
C GLN A 473 7.27 -1.61 -7.37
N GLU A 474 6.34 -0.76 -6.94
CA GLU A 474 6.29 -0.29 -5.55
C GLU A 474 6.10 -1.41 -4.52
N ARG A 475 5.63 -2.59 -4.96
CA ARG A 475 5.36 -3.78 -4.13
C ARG A 475 6.49 -4.82 -4.17
N TYR A 476 7.52 -4.60 -4.96
CA TYR A 476 8.58 -5.57 -5.20
C TYR A 476 9.96 -4.98 -4.96
N ASP A 477 10.25 -3.87 -5.65
CA ASP A 477 11.55 -3.21 -5.53
C ASP A 477 11.71 -2.61 -4.14
N ASN A 478 12.94 -2.60 -3.67
CA ASN A 478 13.36 -1.92 -2.45
C ASN A 478 14.02 -0.57 -2.77
N TYR A 479 13.95 0.37 -1.83
CA TYR A 479 14.43 1.75 -1.99
C TYR A 479 15.94 1.85 -2.24
N ILE A 480 16.73 0.87 -1.79
CA ILE A 480 18.19 0.82 -1.96
C ILE A 480 18.57 1.07 -3.42
N SER A 481 17.87 0.42 -4.37
CA SER A 481 18.18 0.53 -5.81
C SER A 481 18.14 1.97 -6.34
N TYR A 482 17.42 2.87 -5.67
CA TYR A 482 17.30 4.29 -6.01
C TYR A 482 18.20 5.18 -5.15
N TYR A 483 18.39 4.79 -3.89
CA TYR A 483 19.30 5.47 -2.97
C TYR A 483 20.75 5.46 -3.46
N LEU A 484 21.19 4.37 -4.11
CA LEU A 484 22.58 4.25 -4.59
C LEU A 484 23.02 5.41 -5.49
N ASP A 485 22.11 5.95 -6.29
CA ASP A 485 22.38 7.06 -7.22
C ASP A 485 21.99 8.42 -6.62
N ASP A 486 20.78 8.54 -6.06
CA ASP A 486 20.21 9.82 -5.62
C ASP A 486 20.50 10.17 -4.15
N GLY A 487 20.86 9.18 -3.33
CA GLY A 487 21.08 9.34 -1.89
C GLY A 487 19.87 9.93 -1.18
N ASP A 488 20.10 10.84 -0.23
CA ASP A 488 19.04 11.48 0.55
C ASP A 488 18.07 12.32 -0.31
N ASN A 489 18.45 12.69 -1.54
CA ASN A 489 17.55 13.40 -2.45
C ASN A 489 16.39 12.53 -2.93
N PHE A 490 16.47 11.20 -2.80
CA PHE A 490 15.40 10.29 -3.18
C PHE A 490 14.12 10.56 -2.36
N ILE A 491 14.24 10.60 -1.03
CA ILE A 491 13.10 10.88 -0.13
C ILE A 491 12.55 12.29 -0.38
N LYS A 492 13.43 13.28 -0.54
CA LYS A 492 13.04 14.67 -0.87
C LYS A 492 12.28 14.75 -2.19
N THR A 493 12.73 14.00 -3.19
CA THR A 493 12.09 13.90 -4.50
C THR A 493 10.68 13.34 -4.38
N LEU A 494 10.51 12.22 -3.67
CA LEU A 494 9.20 11.64 -3.43
C LEU A 494 8.29 12.61 -2.66
N LYS A 495 8.79 13.20 -1.57
CA LYS A 495 8.04 14.18 -0.78
C LYS A 495 7.53 15.34 -1.62
N ASN A 496 8.37 15.91 -2.49
CA ASN A 496 7.98 17.04 -3.35
C ASN A 496 6.98 16.66 -4.45
N ASN A 497 6.85 15.38 -4.79
CA ASN A 497 6.08 14.93 -5.94
C ASN A 497 4.86 14.07 -5.59
N LEU A 498 4.72 13.57 -4.36
CA LEU A 498 3.56 12.79 -3.93
C LEU A 498 2.54 13.69 -3.22
N ASP A 499 1.27 13.49 -3.52
CA ASP A 499 0.16 14.31 -3.00
C ASP A 499 -1.00 13.38 -2.60
N PRO A 500 -1.20 13.11 -1.30
CA PRO A 500 -2.10 12.07 -0.82
C PRO A 500 -3.59 12.34 -1.10
N LEU A 501 -3.96 13.60 -1.35
CA LEU A 501 -5.34 13.98 -1.71
C LEU A 501 -5.56 14.06 -3.22
N CYS A 502 -4.52 13.82 -4.02
CA CYS A 502 -4.62 13.73 -5.47
C CYS A 502 -4.74 12.25 -5.90
N PRO A 503 -5.91 11.79 -6.39
CA PRO A 503 -6.17 10.37 -6.65
C PRO A 503 -5.59 9.92 -8.00
N ASN A 504 -4.29 10.10 -8.18
CA ASN A 504 -3.56 9.70 -9.37
C ASN A 504 -2.35 8.84 -9.03
N PHE A 505 -2.11 7.84 -9.86
CA PHE A 505 -0.85 7.14 -9.90
C PHE A 505 0.20 8.05 -10.54
N VAL A 506 1.39 8.12 -9.94
CA VAL A 506 2.46 9.02 -10.37
C VAL A 506 3.56 8.24 -11.08
N ILE A 507 3.99 8.69 -12.26
CA ILE A 507 5.23 8.21 -12.87
C ILE A 507 6.28 9.29 -12.65
N LEU A 508 7.38 8.94 -11.99
CA LEU A 508 8.49 9.84 -11.70
C LEU A 508 9.73 9.42 -12.49
N THR A 509 10.24 10.38 -13.26
CA THR A 509 11.50 10.21 -13.98
C THR A 509 12.66 10.71 -13.13
N LEU A 510 13.52 9.79 -12.71
CA LEU A 510 14.74 10.10 -11.93
C LEU A 510 15.89 10.52 -12.87
#